data_AF-B4ENR1-F1
#
_entry.id   AF-B4ENR1-F1
#
_cell.length_a   1.000
_cell.length_b   1.000
_cell.length_c   1.000
_cell.angle_alpha   90.00
_cell.angle_beta   90.00
_cell.angle_gamma   90.00
#
_symmetry.space_group_name_H-M   'P 1'
#
loop_
_entity.id
_entity.type
_entity.pdbx_description
1 polymer ?
#
loop_
_entity_poly.entity_id
_entity_poly.type
_entity_poly.pdbx_seq_one_letter_code
_entity_poly.pdbx_strand_id
1 'polypeptide(L)' 'MRAPSDQPPSKETQALDSALRPLDEVLLLVLKIQPSEIAELDMDDYWHWVDAAEREIKRRVDATKQS' A
#
# COMPACT_ATOMS: atom_id res chain seq x y z
N MET A 1 8.06 -29.23 26.87
CA MET A 1 8.88 -28.30 26.05
C MET A 1 7.94 -27.22 25.54
N ARG A 2 8.24 -25.94 25.81
CA ARG A 2 7.34 -24.78 25.64
C ARG A 2 7.39 -24.29 24.19
N ALA A 3 6.23 -23.94 23.62
CA ALA A 3 6.04 -23.45 22.25
C ALA A 3 6.95 -22.25 21.93
N PRO A 4 7.36 -22.05 20.65
CA PRO A 4 8.10 -20.87 20.26
C PRO A 4 7.16 -19.66 20.39
N SER A 5 7.51 -18.77 21.30
CA SER A 5 6.77 -17.56 21.62
C SER A 5 6.63 -16.65 20.40
N ASP A 6 5.39 -16.33 20.07
CA ASP A 6 4.83 -14.97 19.95
C ASP A 6 5.83 -13.82 20.19
N GLN A 7 6.78 -13.63 19.27
CA GLN A 7 7.71 -12.50 19.34
C GLN A 7 6.95 -11.25 18.85
N PRO A 8 6.80 -10.21 19.68
CA PRO A 8 6.12 -9.00 19.25
C PRO A 8 6.87 -8.40 18.05
N PRO A 9 6.16 -7.87 17.04
CA PRO A 9 6.78 -7.32 15.85
C PRO A 9 7.81 -6.25 16.25
N SER A 10 9.01 -6.34 15.69
CA SER A 10 10.10 -5.39 15.93
C SER A 10 9.62 -3.97 15.67
N LYS A 11 10.17 -2.99 16.41
CA LYS A 11 9.83 -1.56 16.23
C LYS A 11 9.97 -1.10 14.79
N GLU A 12 10.92 -1.67 14.05
CA GLU A 12 11.17 -1.41 12.63
C GLU A 12 9.98 -1.84 11.77
N THR A 13 9.44 -3.04 11.98
CA THR A 13 8.26 -3.55 11.26
C THR A 13 7.02 -2.69 11.52
N GLN A 14 6.81 -2.24 12.76
CA GLN A 14 5.68 -1.37 13.11
C GLN A 14 5.78 0.03 12.48
N ALA A 15 7.01 0.56 12.36
CA ALA A 15 7.27 1.85 11.72
C ALA A 15 7.03 1.78 10.20
N LEU A 16 7.49 0.71 9.55
CA LEU A 16 7.23 0.44 8.14
C LEU A 16 5.74 0.31 7.86
N ASP A 17 5.02 -0.51 8.64
CA ASP A 17 3.58 -0.70 8.49
C ASP A 17 2.79 0.62 8.61
N SER A 18 3.22 1.48 9.55
CA SER A 18 2.61 2.81 9.71
C SER A 18 2.91 3.76 8.55
N ALA A 19 4.04 3.59 7.86
CA ALA A 19 4.39 4.38 6.67
C ALA A 19 3.69 3.89 5.40
N LEU A 20 3.39 2.59 5.30
CA LEU A 20 2.74 1.98 4.14
C LEU A 20 1.22 2.08 4.17
N ARG A 21 0.59 2.12 5.36
CA ARG A 21 -0.88 2.24 5.49
C ARG A 21 -1.51 3.34 4.63
N PRO A 22 -0.98 4.57 4.58
CA PRO A 22 -1.53 5.61 3.70
C PRO A 22 -1.42 5.28 2.21
N LEU A 23 -0.37 4.57 1.79
CA LEU A 23 -0.17 4.12 0.42
C LEU A 23 -1.16 3.00 0.07
N ASP A 24 -1.40 2.07 0.99
CA ASP A 24 -2.41 1.00 0.82
C ASP A 24 -3.82 1.58 0.59
N GLU A 25 -4.17 2.63 1.34
CA GLU A 25 -5.44 3.35 1.15
C GLU A 25 -5.52 3.97 -0.26
N VAL A 26 -4.42 4.52 -0.77
CA VAL A 26 -4.37 5.06 -2.14
C VAL A 26 -4.59 3.96 -3.16
N LEU A 27 -3.92 2.81 -3.03
CA LEU A 27 -4.09 1.66 -3.91
C LEU A 27 -5.55 1.16 -3.89
N LEU A 28 -6.15 1.04 -2.70
CA LEU A 28 -7.54 0.64 -2.51
C LEU A 28 -8.53 1.65 -3.13
N LEU A 29 -8.31 2.94 -2.95
CA LEU A 29 -9.26 3.97 -3.38
C LEU A 29 -9.14 4.29 -4.87
N VAL A 30 -7.92 4.39 -5.38
CA VAL A 30 -7.62 4.83 -6.74
C VAL A 30 -7.69 3.66 -7.71
N LEU A 31 -6.97 2.58 -7.41
CA LEU A 31 -6.84 1.42 -8.29
C LEU A 31 -7.83 0.29 -7.96
N LYS A 32 -8.54 0.38 -6.84
CA LYS A 32 -9.51 -0.65 -6.39
C LYS A 32 -8.86 -2.02 -6.13
N ILE A 33 -7.57 -2.03 -5.80
CA ILE A 33 -6.86 -3.25 -5.39
C ILE A 33 -7.35 -3.65 -4.01
N GLN A 34 -7.66 -4.93 -3.80
CA GLN A 34 -8.12 -5.41 -2.50
C GLN A 34 -6.97 -5.50 -1.49
N PRO A 35 -7.24 -5.34 -0.19
CA PRO A 35 -6.20 -5.47 0.84
C PRO A 35 -5.49 -6.82 0.83
N SER A 36 -6.19 -7.90 0.45
CA SER A 36 -5.59 -9.23 0.29
C SER A 36 -4.59 -9.28 -0.85
N GLU A 37 -4.89 -8.60 -1.97
CA GLU A 37 -3.97 -8.53 -3.11
C GLU A 37 -2.74 -7.70 -2.74
N ILE A 38 -2.90 -6.58 -2.03
CA ILE A 38 -1.76 -5.77 -1.54
C ILE A 38 -0.85 -6.59 -0.63
N ALA A 39 -1.42 -7.41 0.26
CA ALA A 39 -0.65 -8.27 1.17
C ALA A 39 0.12 -9.39 0.45
N GLU A 40 -0.29 -9.74 -0.77
CA GLU A 40 0.38 -10.75 -1.61
C GLU A 40 1.41 -10.12 -2.56
N LEU A 41 1.49 -8.78 -2.65
CA LEU A 41 2.48 -8.11 -3.51
C LEU A 41 3.88 -8.18 -2.90
N ASP A 42 4.84 -8.53 -3.75
CA ASP A 42 6.24 -8.27 -3.47
C ASP A 42 6.51 -6.76 -3.47
N MET A 43 7.58 -6.34 -2.78
CA MET A 43 7.90 -4.92 -2.59
C MET A 43 8.10 -4.17 -3.92
N ASP A 44 8.69 -4.81 -4.93
CA ASP A 44 8.89 -4.20 -6.25
C ASP A 44 7.55 -3.95 -6.97
N ASP A 45 6.64 -4.93 -6.94
CA ASP A 45 5.31 -4.80 -7.53
C ASP A 45 4.47 -3.77 -6.76
N TYR A 46 4.59 -3.75 -5.43
CA TYR A 46 3.97 -2.74 -4.59
C TYR A 46 4.34 -1.33 -5.02
N TRP A 47 5.64 -1.05 -5.19
CA TRP A 47 6.11 0.26 -5.66
C TRP A 47 5.63 0.57 -7.09
N HIS A 48 5.59 -0.43 -7.98
CA HIS A 48 5.04 -0.26 -9.32
C HIS A 48 3.57 0.18 -9.30
N TRP A 49 2.75 -0.41 -8.43
CA TRP A 49 1.35 -0.05 -8.30
C TRP A 49 1.14 1.31 -7.63
N VAL A 50 2.02 1.69 -6.69
CA VAL A 50 2.00 3.05 -6.11
C VAL A 50 2.22 4.11 -7.18
N ASP A 51 3.21 3.91 -8.07
CA ASP A 51 3.45 4.79 -9.22
C ASP A 51 2.25 4.85 -10.17
N ALA A 52 1.60 3.71 -10.41
CA ALA A 52 0.41 3.64 -11.26
C ALA A 52 -0.77 4.42 -10.64
N ALA A 53 -0.95 4.32 -9.32
CA ALA A 53 -1.97 5.08 -8.60
C ALA A 53 -1.70 6.58 -8.66
N GLU A 54 -0.46 7.02 -8.51
CA GLU A 54 -0.09 8.44 -8.64
C GLU A 54 -0.42 8.99 -10.04
N ARG A 55 -0.11 8.22 -11.10
CA ARG A 55 -0.44 8.60 -12.48
C ARG A 55 -1.94 8.71 -12.71
N GLU A 56 -2.72 7.81 -12.13
CA GLU A 56 -4.17 7.85 -12.23
C GLU A 56 -4.78 9.04 -11.45
N ILE A 57 -4.23 9.37 -10.27
CA ILE A 57 -4.62 10.60 -9.55
C ILE A 57 -4.36 11.83 -10.42
N LYS A 58 -3.16 11.95 -10.99
CA LYS A 58 -2.82 13.09 -11.88
C LYS A 58 -3.79 13.19 -13.05
N ARG A 59 -4.10 12.07 -13.71
CA ARG A 59 -5.08 12.01 -14.79
C ARG A 59 -6.46 12.51 -14.35
N ARG A 60 -6.97 12.07 -13.19
CA ARG A 60 -8.28 12.51 -12.67
C ARG A 60 -8.30 14.01 -12.35
N VAL A 61 -7.21 14.51 -11.76
CA VAL A 61 -7.06 15.94 -11.47
C VAL A 61 -7.05 16.75 -12.76
N ASP A 62 -6.30 16.31 -13.77
CA ASP A 62 -6.24 16.97 -15.07
C ASP A 62 -7.60 16.96 -15.79
N ALA A 63 -8.31 15.83 -15.76
CA ALA A 63 -9.67 15.72 -16.30
C ALA A 63 -10.66 16.67 -15.59
N THR A 64 -10.52 16.82 -14.27
CA THR A 64 -11.36 17.73 -13.47
C THR A 64 -11.07 19.20 -13.77
N LYS A 65 -9.81 19.55 -14.10
CA LYS A 65 -9.42 20.91 -14.48
C LYS A 65 -9.84 21.30 -15.90
N GLN A 66 -10.13 20.32 -16.76
CA GLN A 66 -10.60 20.53 -18.12
C GLN A 66 -12.14 20.55 -18.24
N SER A 67 -12.86 20.34 -17.13
CA SER A 67 -14.33 20.33 -17.06
C SER A 67 -14.90 21.69 -16.68
#